data_AF-A0A5W5UTG8-F1
#
_entry.id   AF-A0A5W5UTG8-F1
#
_cell.length_a   1.000
_cell.length_b   1.000
_cell.length_c   1.000
_cell.angle_alpha   90.00
_cell.angle_beta   90.00
_cell.angle_gamma   90.00
#
_symmetry.space_group_name_H-M   'P 1'
#
loop_
_entity.id
_entity.type
_entity.pdbx_description
1 polymer ?
#
loop_
_entity_poly.entity_id
_entity_poly.type
_entity_poly.pdbx_seq_one_letter_code
_entity_poly.pdbx_strand_id
1 'polypeptide(L)'
;MGRDDPQFNLRLPYELKEKLKQRAKSNGRSLNAELVQIVTEAISKPSPVSGYRDEEERLASLISEQVKEVAADILRKEKTRD
;
A
#
# COMPACT_ATOMS: atom_id res chain seq x y z
N MET A 1 -26.65 8.12 20.55
CA MET A 1 -25.33 8.09 19.90
C MET A 1 -25.53 7.54 18.50
N GLY A 2 -25.69 8.42 17.51
CA GLY A 2 -25.93 8.01 16.13
C GLY A 2 -24.65 7.42 15.56
N ARG A 3 -24.73 6.21 15.00
CA ARG A 3 -23.67 5.65 14.17
C ARG A 3 -23.70 6.44 12.86
N ASP A 4 -22.85 7.46 12.75
CA ASP A 4 -22.72 8.37 11.61
C ASP A 4 -21.99 7.70 10.43
N ASP A 5 -22.20 6.39 10.23
CA ASP A 5 -21.61 5.69 9.10
C ASP A 5 -22.51 5.90 7.87
N PRO A 6 -22.03 6.57 6.80
CA PRO A 6 -22.81 6.78 5.60
C PRO A 6 -23.19 5.42 4.98
N GLN A 7 -24.49 5.09 4.98
CA GLN A 7 -24.99 3.91 4.28
C GLN A 7 -25.14 4.21 2.79
N PHE A 8 -24.36 3.51 1.97
CA PHE A 8 -24.48 3.55 0.52
C PHE A 8 -25.13 2.26 0.01
N ASN A 9 -26.09 2.40 -0.91
CA ASN A 9 -26.71 1.26 -1.57
C ASN A 9 -25.86 0.84 -2.77
N LEU A 10 -24.95 -0.12 -2.56
CA LEU A 10 -24.11 -0.67 -3.63
C LEU A 10 -24.89 -1.70 -4.46
N ARG A 11 -25.03 -1.43 -5.77
CA ARG A 11 -25.56 -2.41 -6.72
C ARG A 11 -24.41 -3.30 -7.21
N LEU A 12 -24.34 -4.51 -6.67
CA LEU A 12 -23.38 -5.52 -7.11
C LEU A 12 -24.03 -6.48 -8.11
N PRO A 13 -23.36 -6.84 -9.22
CA PRO A 13 -23.78 -7.96 -10.05
C PRO A 13 -23.75 -9.25 -9.22
N TYR A 14 -24.69 -10.16 -9.51
CA TYR A 14 -24.93 -11.37 -8.72
C TYR A 14 -23.65 -12.19 -8.51
N GLU A 15 -22.84 -12.33 -9.55
CA GLU A 15 -21.59 -13.10 -9.52
C GLU A 15 -20.56 -12.54 -8.52
N LEU A 16 -20.43 -11.21 -8.40
CA LEU A 16 -19.54 -10.59 -7.42
C LEU A 16 -20.05 -10.76 -5.99
N LYS A 17 -21.38 -10.66 -5.80
CA LYS A 17 -22.00 -10.86 -4.49
C LYS A 17 -21.76 -12.28 -3.97
N GLU A 18 -21.87 -13.29 -4.83
CA GLU A 18 -21.61 -14.68 -4.46
C GLU A 18 -20.13 -14.93 -4.11
N LYS A 19 -19.19 -14.46 -4.95
CA LYS A 19 -17.75 -14.56 -4.68
C LYS A 19 -17.37 -13.91 -3.36
N LEU A 20 -17.93 -12.72 -3.08
CA LEU A 20 -17.69 -12.01 -1.83
C LEU A 20 -18.30 -12.75 -0.63
N LYS A 21 -19.51 -13.30 -0.78
CA LYS A 21 -20.17 -14.09 0.28
C LYS A 21 -19.39 -15.36 0.61
N GLN A 22 -18.86 -16.06 -0.41
CA GLN A 22 -18.03 -17.25 -0.20
C GLN A 22 -16.73 -16.88 0.52
N ARG A 23 -16.04 -15.83 0.06
CA ARG A 23 -14.81 -15.35 0.70
C ARG A 23 -15.04 -14.92 2.15
N ALA A 24 -16.10 -14.17 2.41
CA ALA A 24 -16.49 -13.75 3.75
C ALA A 24 -16.79 -14.96 4.65
N LYS A 25 -17.50 -15.98 4.13
CA LYS A 25 -17.77 -17.23 4.86
C LYS A 25 -16.48 -17.99 5.19
N SER A 26 -15.53 -18.07 4.26
CA SER A 26 -14.22 -18.69 4.49
C SER A 26 -13.38 -17.93 5.51
N ASN A 27 -13.47 -16.59 5.53
CA ASN A 27 -12.76 -15.74 6.48
C ASN A 27 -13.50 -15.57 7.83
N GLY A 28 -14.69 -16.18 8.00
CA GLY A 28 -15.51 -16.02 9.21
C GLY A 28 -16.03 -14.60 9.43
N ARG A 29 -16.07 -13.76 8.39
CA ARG A 29 -16.51 -12.36 8.46
C ARG A 29 -17.91 -12.19 7.89
N SER A 30 -18.61 -11.16 8.34
CA SER A 30 -19.84 -10.73 7.67
C SER A 30 -19.50 -10.15 6.30
N LEU A 31 -20.44 -10.25 5.36
CA LEU A 31 -20.27 -9.72 4.01
C LEU A 31 -19.95 -8.20 4.03
N ASN A 32 -20.55 -7.46 4.96
CA ASN A 32 -20.29 -6.03 5.12
C ASN A 32 -18.88 -5.77 5.68
N ALA A 33 -18.42 -6.55 6.67
CA ALA A 33 -17.08 -6.41 7.23
C ALA A 33 -15.99 -6.72 6.19
N GLU A 34 -16.20 -7.75 5.36
CA GLU A 34 -15.29 -8.08 4.27
C GLU A 34 -15.28 -6.98 3.19
N LEU A 35 -16.45 -6.43 2.84
CA LEU A 35 -16.53 -5.33 1.88
C LEU A 35 -15.76 -4.10 2.39
N VAL A 36 -15.99 -3.72 3.65
CA VAL A 36 -15.28 -2.60 4.28
C VAL A 36 -13.77 -2.87 4.27
N GLN A 37 -13.33 -4.06 4.66
CA GLN A 37 -11.90 -4.37 4.65
C GLN A 37 -11.30 -4.31 3.24
N ILE A 38 -11.98 -4.86 2.23
CA ILE A 38 -11.49 -4.80 0.84
C ILE A 38 -11.39 -3.36 0.37
N VAL A 39 -12.37 -2.52 0.68
CA VAL A 39 -12.36 -1.10 0.32
C VAL A 39 -11.25 -0.37 1.07
N THR A 40 -11.11 -0.57 2.38
CA THR A 40 -10.01 0.00 3.18
C THR A 40 -8.66 -0.47 2.67
N GLU A 41 -8.52 -1.74 2.30
CA GLU A 41 -7.30 -2.29 1.74
C GLU A 41 -7.00 -1.74 0.35
N ALA A 42 -8.00 -1.57 -0.52
CA ALA A 42 -7.84 -0.99 -1.85
C ALA A 42 -7.56 0.52 -1.83
N ILE A 43 -7.97 1.23 -0.77
CA ILE A 43 -7.65 2.65 -0.55
C ILE A 43 -6.29 2.79 0.15
N SER A 44 -5.98 1.92 1.13
CA SER A 44 -4.74 1.98 1.92
C SER A 44 -3.54 1.41 1.18
N LYS A 45 -3.75 0.41 0.33
CA LYS A 45 -2.79 0.04 -0.71
C LYS A 45 -3.09 1.01 -1.85
N PRO A 46 -2.36 2.13 -2.00
CA PRO A 46 -2.49 2.90 -3.23
C PRO A 46 -2.35 1.90 -4.36
N SER A 47 -3.35 1.85 -5.24
CA SER A 47 -3.29 1.02 -6.43
C SER A 47 -1.89 1.18 -7.02
N PRO A 48 -1.15 0.10 -7.32
CA PRO A 48 0.01 0.24 -8.18
C PRO A 48 -0.55 0.76 -9.50
N VAL A 49 -0.51 2.08 -9.66
CA VAL A 49 -0.91 2.73 -10.89
C VAL A 49 -0.04 2.09 -11.94
N SER A 50 -0.71 1.43 -12.86
CA SER A 50 -0.15 0.84 -14.07
C SER A 50 0.95 1.73 -14.64
N GLY A 51 2.19 1.28 -14.53
CA GLY A 51 3.35 1.85 -15.22
C GLY A 51 4.31 2.59 -14.31
N TYR A 52 5.51 2.03 -14.19
CA TYR A 52 6.74 2.58 -13.59
C TYR A 52 6.94 2.31 -12.09
N ARG A 53 7.61 1.18 -11.86
CA ARG A 53 8.68 0.96 -10.86
C ARG A 53 8.36 1.37 -9.44
N ASP A 54 8.01 0.35 -8.66
CA ASP A 54 8.42 0.13 -7.28
C ASP A 54 9.05 1.37 -6.63
N GLU A 55 8.27 2.12 -5.86
CA GLU A 55 8.77 3.21 -5.02
C GLU A 55 9.98 2.76 -4.18
N GLU A 56 10.05 1.47 -3.87
CA GLU A 56 11.18 0.80 -3.23
C GLU A 56 12.48 0.87 -4.05
N GLU A 57 12.43 0.66 -5.37
CA GLU A 57 13.60 0.79 -6.26
C GLU A 57 14.07 2.26 -6.36
N ARG A 58 13.12 3.20 -6.38
CA ARG A 58 13.44 4.63 -6.34
C ARG A 58 14.08 5.05 -5.00
N LEU A 59 13.53 4.60 -3.89
CA LEU A 59 14.09 4.87 -2.56
C LEU A 59 15.48 4.23 -2.42
N ALA A 60 15.65 2.99 -2.86
CA ALA A 60 16.94 2.31 -2.83
C ALA A 60 18.02 3.04 -3.65
N SER A 61 17.68 3.52 -4.85
CA SER A 61 18.62 4.29 -5.69
C SER A 61 19.01 5.63 -5.06
N LEU A 62 18.05 6.39 -4.54
CA LEU A 62 18.31 7.64 -3.80
C LEU A 62 19.23 7.42 -2.59
N ILE A 63 18.96 6.39 -1.79
CA ILE A 63 19.80 6.05 -0.63
C ILE A 63 21.21 5.67 -1.09
N SER A 64 21.34 4.90 -2.17
CA SER A 64 22.64 4.46 -2.68
C SER A 64 23.52 5.62 -3.15
N GLU A 65 22.92 6.64 -3.77
CA GLU A 65 23.63 7.82 -4.26
C GLU A 65 24.11 8.68 -3.10
N GLN A 66 23.24 8.91 -2.12
CA GLN A 66 23.57 9.70 -0.93
C GLN A 66 24.67 9.04 -0.08
N VAL A 67 24.66 7.72 0.03
CA VAL A 67 25.71 6.96 0.75
C VAL A 67 27.07 7.07 0.05
N LYS A 68 27.10 7.02 -1.29
CA LYS A 68 28.36 7.17 -2.05
C LYS A 68 28.99 8.55 -1.86
N GLU A 69 28.18 9.61 -1.89
CA GLU A 69 28.66 10.97 -1.70
C GLU A 69 29.27 11.17 -0.31
N VAL A 70 28.57 10.71 0.74
CA VAL A 70 29.06 10.78 2.12
C VAL A 70 30.34 9.97 2.30
N ALA A 71 30.42 8.76 1.74
CA ALA A 71 31.62 7.93 1.81
C ALA A 71 32.81 8.59 1.11
N ALA A 72 32.60 9.25 -0.03
CA ALA A 72 33.64 9.96 -0.75
C ALA A 72 34.15 11.19 0.01
N ASP A 73 33.27 11.95 0.66
CA ASP A 73 33.65 13.11 1.48
C ASP A 73 34.50 12.69 2.69
N ILE A 74 34.12 11.60 3.37
CA ILE A 74 34.88 11.04 4.51
C ILE A 74 36.27 10.62 4.06
N LEU A 75 36.37 9.87 2.95
CA LEU A 75 37.66 9.45 2.39
C LEU A 75 38.55 10.63 2.00
N ARG A 76 37.96 11.70 1.47
CA ARG A 76 38.70 12.91 1.09
C ARG A 76 39.24 13.65 2.31
N LYS A 77 38.47 13.74 3.40
CA LYS A 77 38.89 14.36 4.66
C LYS A 77 39.98 13.59 5.38
N GLU A 78 39.90 12.25 5.38
CA GLU A 78 40.96 11.38 5.92
C GLU A 78 42.26 11.52 5.12
N LYS A 79 42.18 11.60 3.78
CA LYS A 79 43.37 11.74 2.92
C LYS A 79 44.06 13.11 3.03
N THR A 80 43.39 14.13 3.55
CA THR A 80 43.96 15.47 3.80
C THR A 80 44.48 15.65 5.23
N ARG A 81 44.38 14.62 6.07
CA ARG A 81 44.87 14.61 7.46
C ARG A 81 46.23 13.95 7.64
N ASP A 82 46.82 13.44 6.55
CA ASP A 82 48.23 13.05 6.41
C ASP A 82 48.97 14.12 5.59
#